data_AF-A0A058ZUQ1-F1
#
_entry.id   AF-A0A058ZUQ1-F1
#
_cell.length_a   1.000
_cell.length_b   1.000
_cell.length_c   1.000
_cell.angle_alpha   90.00
_cell.angle_beta   90.00
_cell.angle_gamma   90.00
#
_symmetry.space_group_name_H-M   'P 1'
#
loop_
_entity.id
_entity.type
_entity.pdbx_description
1 polymer ?
#
loop_
_entity_poly.entity_id
_entity_poly.type
_entity_poly.pdbx_seq_one_letter_code
_entity_poly.pdbx_strand_id
1 'polypeptide(L)'
;MLSEQIGEVANAIKKMSQNQLDVAELYKEVMEIEGFDEATLAHAFDYLVDKERVAKAFIVKSVKLKKLWLEDFLNRRESGY
;
A
#
# COMPACT_ATOMS: atom_id res chain seq x y z
N MET A 1 30.47 20.90 -9.49
CA MET A 1 30.75 20.47 -10.88
C MET A 1 29.59 19.64 -11.42
N LEU A 2 29.41 19.51 -12.74
CA LEU A 2 28.34 18.69 -13.34
C LEU A 2 28.35 17.22 -12.86
N SER A 3 29.53 16.69 -12.56
CA SER A 3 29.70 15.33 -12.01
C SER A 3 29.03 15.11 -10.66
N GLU A 4 29.03 16.11 -9.78
CA GLU A 4 28.36 16.04 -8.46
C GLU A 4 26.84 15.96 -8.63
N GLN A 5 26.28 16.80 -9.51
CA GLN A 5 24.84 16.81 -9.80
C GLN A 5 24.37 15.47 -10.40
N ILE A 6 25.16 14.87 -11.29
CA ILE A 6 24.86 13.53 -11.84
C ILE A 6 24.90 12.47 -10.72
N GLY A 7 25.86 12.57 -9.79
CA GLY A 7 25.94 11.68 -8.63
C GLY A 7 24.73 11.78 -7.70
N GLU A 8 24.23 13.00 -7.46
CA GLU A 8 23.01 13.24 -6.67
C GLU A 8 21.76 12.65 -7.33
N VAL A 9 21.59 12.84 -8.65
CA VAL A 9 20.47 12.26 -9.42
C VAL A 9 20.50 10.74 -9.37
N ALA A 10 21.66 10.12 -9.60
CA ALA A 10 21.81 8.67 -9.53
C ALA A 10 21.46 8.11 -8.14
N ASN A 11 21.85 8.83 -7.07
CA ASN A 11 21.52 8.45 -5.70
C ASN A 11 20.02 8.60 -5.41
N ALA A 12 19.38 9.66 -5.89
CA ALA A 12 17.93 9.85 -5.78
C ALA A 12 17.16 8.72 -6.48
N ILE A 13 17.56 8.35 -7.71
CA ILE A 13 16.96 7.22 -8.46
C ILE A 13 17.12 5.90 -7.69
N LYS A 14 18.31 5.63 -7.14
CA LYS A 14 18.56 4.43 -6.33
C LYS A 14 17.69 4.38 -5.07
N LYS A 15 17.50 5.51 -4.38
CA LYS A 15 16.62 5.59 -3.21
C LYS A 15 15.15 5.39 -3.59
N MET A 16 14.73 5.91 -4.75
CA MET A 16 13.38 5.70 -5.28
C MET A 16 13.14 4.23 -5.58
N SER A 17 14.09 3.52 -6.21
CA SER A 17 13.95 2.08 -6.51
C SER A 17 13.93 1.22 -5.25
N GLN A 18 14.67 1.61 -4.20
CA GLN A 18 14.70 0.87 -2.93
C GLN A 18 13.42 1.05 -2.10
N ASN A 19 12.65 2.11 -2.35
CA ASN A 19 11.42 2.42 -1.64
C ASN A 19 10.20 2.06 -2.50
N GLN A 20 10.26 1.04 -3.36
CA GLN A 20 9.08 0.57 -4.08
C GLN A 20 8.27 -0.37 -3.18
N LEU A 21 6.94 -0.30 -3.30
CA LEU A 21 6.04 -1.24 -2.65
C LEU A 21 6.23 -2.67 -3.17
N ASP A 22 6.42 -3.61 -2.26
CA ASP A 22 6.31 -5.04 -2.57
C ASP A 22 4.83 -5.42 -2.68
N VAL A 23 4.37 -5.54 -3.93
CA VAL A 23 2.97 -5.86 -4.24
C VAL A 23 2.62 -7.29 -3.83
N ALA A 24 3.59 -8.22 -3.82
CA ALA A 24 3.35 -9.60 -3.41
C ALA A 24 3.19 -9.71 -1.89
N GLU A 25 3.98 -8.95 -1.12
CA GLU A 25 3.80 -8.80 0.32
C GLU A 25 2.43 -8.17 0.64
N LEU A 26 2.08 -7.08 -0.05
CA LEU A 26 0.78 -6.43 0.11
C LEU A 26 -0.38 -7.42 -0.14
N TYR A 27 -0.29 -8.23 -1.19
CA TYR A 27 -1.33 -9.21 -1.51
C TYR A 27 -1.56 -10.18 -0.34
N LYS A 28 -0.49 -10.75 0.22
CA LYS A 28 -0.59 -11.65 1.38
C LYS A 28 -1.21 -10.95 2.58
N GLU A 29 -0.72 -9.76 2.91
CA GLU A 29 -1.18 -8.98 4.05
C GLU A 29 -2.67 -8.59 3.98
N VAL A 30 -3.19 -8.37 2.77
CA VAL A 30 -4.62 -8.11 2.57
C VAL A 30 -5.43 -9.41 2.63
N MET A 31 -4.97 -10.47 1.97
CA MET A 31 -5.71 -11.74 1.87
C MET A 31 -5.75 -12.54 3.18
N GLU A 32 -4.81 -12.31 4.10
CA GLU A 32 -4.79 -12.96 5.42
C GLU A 32 -5.82 -12.37 6.40
N ILE A 33 -6.54 -11.30 6.04
CA ILE A 33 -7.47 -10.66 6.96
C ILE A 33 -8.81 -11.39 6.99
N GLU A 34 -9.07 -12.04 8.11
CA GLU A 34 -10.31 -12.78 8.35
C GLU A 34 -11.55 -11.87 8.54
N GLY A 35 -12.69 -12.37 8.09
CA GLY A 35 -14.00 -11.74 8.28
C GLY A 35 -14.48 -10.88 7.12
N PHE A 36 -13.80 -10.92 5.96
CA PHE A 36 -14.23 -10.30 4.72
C PHE A 36 -14.26 -11.34 3.60
N ASP A 37 -15.15 -11.14 2.62
CA ASP A 37 -15.15 -11.96 1.41
C ASP A 37 -13.98 -11.61 0.48
N GLU A 38 -13.59 -12.55 -0.38
CA GLU A 38 -12.44 -12.39 -1.28
C GLU A 38 -12.59 -11.20 -2.24
N ALA A 39 -13.81 -10.88 -2.70
CA ALA A 39 -14.02 -9.76 -3.60
C ALA A 39 -13.79 -8.41 -2.90
N THR A 40 -14.24 -8.29 -1.65
CA THR A 40 -13.92 -7.15 -0.79
C THR A 40 -12.42 -6.97 -0.61
N LEU A 41 -11.70 -8.05 -0.33
CA LEU A 41 -10.24 -8.01 -0.14
C LEU A 41 -9.52 -7.65 -1.45
N ALA A 42 -9.94 -8.21 -2.59
CA ALA A 42 -9.39 -7.87 -3.90
C ALA A 42 -9.57 -6.38 -4.24
N HIS A 43 -10.75 -5.81 -3.98
CA HIS A 43 -10.99 -4.38 -4.20
C HIS A 43 -10.14 -3.48 -3.29
N ALA A 44 -9.96 -3.85 -2.02
CA ALA A 44 -9.07 -3.15 -1.12
C ALA A 44 -7.61 -3.22 -1.60
N PHE A 45 -7.18 -4.39 -2.08
CA PHE A 45 -5.87 -4.58 -2.67
C PHE A 45 -5.64 -3.67 -3.90
N ASP A 46 -6.58 -3.65 -4.85
CA ASP A 46 -6.48 -2.80 -6.05
C ASP A 46 -6.35 -1.32 -5.68
N TYR A 47 -7.13 -0.86 -4.69
CA TYR A 47 -7.02 0.51 -4.17
C TYR A 47 -5.64 0.78 -3.54
N LEU A 48 -5.13 -0.15 -2.73
CA LEU A 48 -3.83 0.00 -2.06
C LEU A 48 -2.67 0.00 -3.07
N VAL A 49 -2.73 -0.81 -4.12
CA VAL A 49 -1.75 -0.81 -5.22
C VAL A 49 -1.73 0.56 -5.92
N ASP A 50 -2.89 1.16 -6.20
CA ASP A 50 -2.96 2.51 -6.78
C ASP A 50 -2.48 3.59 -5.80
N LYS A 51 -2.72 3.39 -4.50
CA LYS A 51 -2.34 4.33 -3.42
C LYS A 51 -1.15 3.80 -2.62
N GLU A 52 0.02 3.75 -3.25
CA GLU A 52 1.27 3.19 -2.67
C GLU A 52 1.57 3.66 -1.24
N ARG A 53 1.39 4.97 -0.94
CA ARG A 53 1.61 5.50 0.41
C ARG A 53 0.67 4.88 1.45
N VAL A 54 -0.58 4.63 1.06
CA VAL A 54 -1.59 3.99 1.91
C VAL A 54 -1.26 2.50 2.08
N ALA A 55 -0.83 1.80 1.03
CA ALA A 55 -0.34 0.42 1.11
C ALA A 55 0.81 0.26 2.11
N LYS A 56 1.84 1.09 2.01
CA LYS A 56 2.96 1.06 2.96
C LYS A 56 2.50 1.30 4.40
N ALA A 57 1.58 2.25 4.59
CA ALA A 57 1.01 2.51 5.91
C ALA A 57 0.09 1.38 6.40
N PHE A 58 -0.49 0.60 5.50
CA PHE A 58 -1.34 -0.56 5.80
C PHE A 58 -0.51 -1.76 6.25
N ILE A 59 0.57 -2.11 5.55
CA ILE A 59 1.43 -3.27 5.86
C ILE A 59 1.96 -3.21 7.31
N VAL A 60 2.38 -2.02 7.76
CA VAL A 60 2.92 -1.83 9.12
C VAL A 60 1.87 -1.84 10.25
N LYS A 61 0.58 -1.89 9.92
CA LYS A 61 -0.50 -1.94 10.93
C LYS A 61 -0.56 -3.31 11.59
N SER A 62 -0.98 -3.32 12.85
CA SER A 62 -1.40 -4.56 13.50
C SER A 62 -2.63 -5.14 12.81
N VAL A 63 -2.85 -6.45 12.95
CA VAL A 63 -4.03 -7.14 12.39
C VAL A 63 -5.34 -6.42 12.74
N LYS A 64 -5.50 -5.96 14.00
CA LYS A 64 -6.68 -5.20 14.44
C LYS A 64 -6.86 -3.89 13.65
N LEU A 65 -5.77 -3.16 13.40
CA LEU A 65 -5.82 -1.90 12.66
C LEU A 65 -6.02 -2.12 11.16
N LYS A 66 -5.52 -3.22 10.59
CA LYS A 66 -5.79 -3.62 9.20
C LYS A 66 -7.28 -3.92 9.01
N LYS A 67 -7.87 -4.66 9.94
CA LYS A 67 -9.31 -4.94 9.96
C LYS A 67 -10.16 -3.66 10.06
N LEU A 68 -9.86 -2.77 11.02
CA LEU A 68 -10.56 -1.49 11.14
C LEU A 68 -10.43 -0.63 9.88
N TRP A 69 -9.25 -0.65 9.25
CA TRP A 69 -9.05 0.08 7.99
C TRP A 69 -9.94 -0.44 6.86
N LEU A 70 -10.13 -1.77 6.76
CA LEU A 70 -11.03 -2.38 5.77
C LEU A 70 -12.50 -2.05 6.05
N GLU A 71 -12.92 -2.07 7.31
CA GLU A 71 -14.27 -1.64 7.72
C GLU A 71 -14.53 -0.19 7.29
N ASP A 72 -13.60 0.73 7.57
CA ASP A 72 -13.70 2.13 7.16
C ASP A 72 -13.65 2.30 5.63
N PHE A 73 -12.86 1.48 4.93
CA PHE A 73 -12.77 1.50 3.47
C PHE A 73 -14.11 1.13 2.83
N LEU A 74 -14.76 0.08 3.33
CA LEU A 74 -16.09 -0.33 2.89
C LEU A 74 -17.15 0.73 3.17
N ASN A 75 -17.16 1.29 4.38
CA ASN A 75 -18.11 2.33 4.76
C ASN A 75 -18.01 3.57 3.86
N ARG A 76 -16.78 3.96 3.47
CA ARG A 76 -16.57 5.06 2.52
C ARG A 76 -17.13 4.75 1.14
N ARG A 77 -16.92 3.52 0.64
CA ARG A 77 -17.47 3.05 -0.64
C ARG A 77 -19.00 3.14 -0.65
N GLU A 78 -19.66 2.67 0.40
CA GLU A 78 -21.13 2.69 0.50
C GLU A 78 -21.69 4.10 0.65
N SER A 79 -20.89 5.03 1.19
CA SER A 79 -21.28 6.43 1.39
C SER A 79 -21.14 7.30 0.13
N GLY A 80 -20.51 6.80 -0.94
CA GLY A 80 -20.40 7.51 -2.23
C GLY A 80 -19.53 8.77 -2.22
N TYR A 81 -18.63 8.93 -1.24
CA TYR A 81 -17.68 10.03 -1.14
C TYR A 81 -16.26 9.60 -1.54
#